data_AF-A0A842UBL7-F1
#
_entry.id   AF-A0A842UBL7-F1
#
_cell.length_a   1.000
_cell.length_b   1.000
_cell.length_c   1.000
_cell.angle_alpha   90.00
_cell.angle_beta   90.00
_cell.angle_gamma   90.00
#
_symmetry.space_group_name_H-M   'P 1'
#
loop_
_entity.id
_entity.type
_entity.pdbx_description
1 polymer ?
#
loop_
_entity_poly.entity_id
_entity_poly.type
_entity_poly.pdbx_seq_one_letter_code
_entity_poly.pdbx_strand_id
1 'polypeptide(L)'
;MRFFLLVIGLILINTAVSQYATGCIYWYNFGLLGAWLLFDYLSHLRGNNTALDLLFNKRTKKFIILFIALAIFGSVIELVGNAGLGLWSYSHLTPFQLYFLVPIFYPFILMSFREMFMLVKSLLKNFTMSVIATIILGIIIWEIPNIYSQDWIYSIPHISFEIFHINIIVIIGWVILISGPHYIYRLLKTGG
;
A
#
# COMPACT_ATOMS: atom_id res chain seq x y z
N MET A 1 0.71 19.83 -13.77
CA MET A 1 1.51 19.07 -12.78
C MET A 1 0.89 17.71 -12.42
N ARG A 2 -0.36 17.61 -11.92
CA ARG A 2 -1.00 16.31 -11.60
C ARG A 2 -1.09 15.33 -12.77
N PHE A 3 -1.46 15.81 -13.96
CA PHE A 3 -1.49 14.97 -15.17
C PHE A 3 -0.10 14.40 -15.52
N PHE A 4 0.97 15.17 -15.31
CA PHE A 4 2.33 14.68 -15.51
C PHE A 4 2.69 13.56 -14.52
N LEU A 5 2.28 13.68 -13.25
CA LEU A 5 2.44 12.60 -12.27
C LEU A 5 1.61 11.36 -12.61
N LEU A 6 0.43 11.51 -13.21
CA LEU A 6 -0.33 10.37 -13.74
C LEU A 6 0.47 9.65 -14.83
N VAL A 7 1.05 10.39 -15.79
CA VAL A 7 1.86 9.80 -16.87
C VAL A 7 3.05 9.04 -16.29
N ILE A 8 3.75 9.62 -15.29
CA ILE A 8 4.80 8.91 -14.55
C ILE A 8 4.23 7.64 -13.88
N GLY A 9 3.09 7.75 -13.21
CA GLY A 9 2.45 6.61 -12.55
C GLY A 9 2.14 5.47 -13.52
N LEU A 10 1.61 5.78 -14.71
CA LEU A 10 1.32 4.80 -15.76
C LEU A 10 2.59 4.17 -16.32
N ILE A 11 3.66 4.96 -16.52
CA ILE A 11 4.97 4.44 -16.92
C ILE A 11 5.50 3.47 -15.86
N LEU A 12 5.44 3.83 -14.57
CA LEU A 12 5.89 2.96 -13.48
C LEU A 12 5.07 1.67 -13.39
N ILE A 13 3.75 1.74 -13.56
CA ILE A 13 2.89 0.54 -13.62
C ILE A 13 3.29 -0.34 -14.82
N ASN A 14 3.52 0.24 -15.99
CA ASN A 14 3.93 -0.52 -17.16
C ASN A 14 5.30 -1.20 -16.95
N THR A 15 6.26 -0.47 -16.37
CA THR A 15 7.55 -1.01 -15.96
C THR A 15 7.40 -2.15 -14.96
N ALA A 16 6.50 -2.02 -13.98
CA ALA A 16 6.20 -3.08 -13.01
C ALA A 16 5.67 -4.33 -13.72
N VAL A 17 4.68 -4.18 -14.61
CA VAL A 17 4.13 -5.31 -15.38
C VAL A 17 5.20 -5.98 -16.24
N SER A 18 6.05 -5.19 -16.90
CA SER A 18 7.17 -5.71 -17.72
C SER A 18 8.21 -6.46 -16.88
N GLN A 19 8.55 -5.94 -15.71
CA GLN A 19 9.46 -6.61 -14.77
C GLN A 19 8.85 -7.90 -14.21
N TYR A 20 7.58 -7.87 -13.84
CA TYR A 20 6.86 -9.06 -13.39
C TYR A 20 6.84 -10.14 -14.49
N ALA A 21 6.54 -9.76 -15.74
CA ALA A 21 6.52 -10.69 -16.87
C ALA A 21 7.90 -11.30 -17.20
N THR A 22 8.99 -10.63 -16.81
CA THR A 22 10.37 -11.14 -17.00
C THR A 22 10.92 -11.83 -15.75
N GLY A 23 10.10 -12.03 -14.70
CA GLY A 23 10.51 -12.68 -13.45
C GLY A 23 11.43 -11.82 -12.57
N CYS A 24 11.47 -10.51 -12.80
CA CYS A 24 12.26 -9.59 -11.99
C CYS A 24 11.55 -9.28 -10.67
N ILE A 25 12.15 -9.72 -9.55
CA ILE A 25 11.66 -9.54 -8.18
C ILE A 25 11.48 -8.08 -7.74
N TYR A 26 11.97 -7.10 -8.51
CA TYR A 26 11.86 -5.67 -8.15
C TYR A 26 10.61 -4.98 -8.72
N TRP A 27 9.73 -5.73 -9.40
CA TRP A 27 8.52 -5.20 -10.00
C TRP A 27 7.66 -4.41 -8.99
N TYR A 28 7.61 -4.87 -7.73
CA TYR A 28 6.80 -4.27 -6.68
C TYR A 28 7.22 -2.83 -6.37
N ASN A 29 8.51 -2.47 -6.47
CA ASN A 29 8.98 -1.11 -6.20
C ASN A 29 8.36 -0.08 -7.16
N PHE A 30 8.33 -0.44 -8.45
CA PHE A 30 7.70 0.38 -9.49
C PHE A 30 6.18 0.33 -9.37
N GLY A 31 5.64 -0.85 -9.06
CA GLY A 31 4.21 -1.07 -8.87
C GLY A 31 3.64 -0.16 -7.79
N LEU A 32 4.25 -0.13 -6.60
CA LEU A 32 3.77 0.62 -5.43
C LEU A 32 3.73 2.13 -5.68
N LEU A 33 4.82 2.69 -6.22
CA LEU A 33 4.88 4.11 -6.57
C LEU A 33 3.89 4.44 -7.69
N GLY A 34 3.83 3.61 -8.73
CA GLY A 34 2.91 3.80 -9.85
C GLY A 34 1.45 3.74 -9.43
N ALA A 35 1.06 2.75 -8.63
CA ALA A 35 -0.27 2.59 -8.08
C ALA A 35 -0.66 3.75 -7.16
N TRP A 36 0.25 4.20 -6.29
CA TRP A 36 -0.01 5.38 -5.45
C TRP A 36 -0.32 6.61 -6.31
N LEU A 37 0.51 6.91 -7.32
CA LEU A 37 0.28 8.06 -8.21
C LEU A 37 -1.03 7.94 -9.00
N LEU A 38 -1.35 6.73 -9.49
CA LEU A 38 -2.61 6.46 -10.18
C LEU A 38 -3.81 6.68 -9.26
N PHE A 39 -3.82 6.06 -8.08
CA PHE A 39 -4.93 6.17 -7.14
C PHE A 39 -5.05 7.56 -6.54
N ASP A 40 -3.95 8.28 -6.28
CA ASP A 40 -3.98 9.69 -5.89
C ASP A 40 -4.68 10.52 -6.97
N TYR A 41 -4.28 10.36 -8.24
CA TYR A 41 -4.89 11.09 -9.34
C TYR A 41 -6.39 10.79 -9.48
N LEU A 42 -6.78 9.51 -9.48
CA LEU A 42 -8.18 9.10 -9.60
C LEU A 42 -9.02 9.55 -8.41
N SER A 43 -8.49 9.43 -7.19
CA SER A 43 -9.13 9.90 -5.95
C SER A 43 -9.33 11.41 -5.99
N HIS A 44 -8.34 12.17 -6.46
CA HIS A 44 -8.44 13.62 -6.63
C HIS A 44 -9.51 14.03 -7.64
N LEU A 45 -9.63 13.34 -8.79
CA LEU A 45 -10.70 13.59 -9.78
C LEU A 45 -12.11 13.39 -9.19
N ARG A 46 -12.24 12.58 -8.13
CA ARG A 46 -13.50 12.37 -7.41
C ARG A 46 -13.74 13.40 -6.29
N GLY A 47 -12.88 14.41 -6.16
CA GLY A 47 -12.98 15.45 -5.14
C GLY A 47 -12.49 15.01 -3.74
N ASN A 48 -11.80 13.87 -3.64
CA ASN A 48 -11.22 13.45 -2.37
C ASN A 48 -9.95 14.26 -2.05
N ASN A 49 -9.65 14.42 -0.76
CA ASN A 49 -8.37 15.00 -0.32
C ASN A 49 -7.31 13.90 -0.28
N THR A 50 -6.24 14.07 -1.04
CA THR A 50 -5.19 13.06 -1.21
C THR A 50 -3.92 13.41 -0.45
N ALA A 51 -2.95 12.50 -0.42
CA ALA A 51 -1.63 12.77 0.12
C ALA A 51 -0.91 13.87 -0.67
N LEU A 52 -0.97 13.85 -2.01
CA LEU A 52 -0.32 14.89 -2.83
C LEU A 52 -0.99 16.26 -2.71
N ASP A 53 -2.27 16.34 -2.30
CA ASP A 53 -2.89 17.64 -1.98
C ASP A 53 -2.19 18.36 -0.81
N LEU A 54 -1.50 17.64 0.08
CA LEU A 54 -0.70 18.27 1.11
C LEU A 54 0.53 18.95 0.52
N LEU A 55 1.17 18.35 -0.49
CA LEU A 55 2.30 18.96 -1.19
C LEU A 55 1.87 20.15 -2.05
N PHE A 56 0.84 19.97 -2.88
CA PHE A 56 0.41 21.02 -3.82
C PHE A 56 -0.23 22.24 -3.15
N ASN A 57 -0.85 22.05 -1.99
CA ASN A 57 -1.42 23.17 -1.22
C ASN A 57 -0.41 23.77 -0.23
N LYS A 58 0.90 23.63 -0.48
CA LYS A 58 2.00 24.17 0.35
C LYS A 58 1.95 23.73 1.83
N ARG A 59 1.31 22.59 2.13
CA ARG A 59 1.28 21.96 3.46
C ARG A 59 2.36 20.90 3.60
N THR A 60 3.57 21.20 3.10
CA THR A 60 4.72 20.29 3.04
C THR A 60 5.06 19.69 4.40
N LYS A 61 4.97 20.48 5.49
CA LYS A 61 5.17 19.99 6.85
C LYS A 61 4.20 18.84 7.20
N LYS A 62 2.92 18.98 6.85
CA LYS A 62 1.91 17.93 7.11
C LYS A 62 2.16 16.71 6.23
N PHE A 63 2.64 16.88 5.00
CA PHE A 63 3.07 15.76 4.16
C PHE A 63 4.26 15.01 4.77
N ILE A 64 5.29 15.71 5.24
CA ILE A 64 6.46 15.09 5.88
C ILE A 64 6.05 14.33 7.14
N ILE A 65 5.19 14.92 7.99
CA ILE A 65 4.66 14.24 9.18
C ILE A 65 3.88 12.99 8.79
N LEU A 66 3.00 13.07 7.76
CA LEU A 66 2.29 11.91 7.24
C LEU A 66 3.26 10.82 6.79
N PHE A 67 4.27 11.18 6.00
CA PHE A 67 5.25 10.25 5.46
C PHE A 67 5.99 9.52 6.58
N ILE A 68 6.50 10.26 7.57
CA ILE A 68 7.21 9.69 8.73
C ILE A 68 6.27 8.81 9.56
N ALA A 69 5.03 9.26 9.81
CA ALA A 69 4.06 8.47 10.57
C ALA A 69 3.71 7.15 9.88
N LEU A 70 3.56 7.16 8.56
CA LEU A 70 3.32 5.94 7.77
C LEU A 70 4.56 5.03 7.73
N ALA A 71 5.77 5.60 7.67
CA ALA A 71 7.00 4.82 7.75
C ALA A 71 7.11 4.10 9.10
N ILE A 72 6.88 4.81 10.21
CA ILE A 72 6.86 4.23 11.55
C ILE A 72 5.77 3.14 11.66
N PHE A 73 4.56 3.43 11.18
CA PHE A 73 3.45 2.49 11.20
C PHE A 73 3.77 1.20 10.42
N GLY A 74 4.33 1.33 9.22
CA GLY A 74 4.78 0.19 8.42
C GLY A 74 5.90 -0.60 9.10
N SER A 75 6.90 0.08 9.66
CA SER A 75 7.98 -0.56 10.42
C SER A 75 7.47 -1.34 11.64
N VAL A 76 6.42 -0.85 12.32
CA VAL A 76 5.80 -1.59 13.43
C VAL A 76 5.09 -2.84 12.92
N ILE A 77 4.38 -2.77 11.79
CA ILE A 77 3.76 -3.94 11.16
C ILE A 77 4.83 -4.98 10.80
N GLU A 78 5.93 -4.54 10.20
CA GLU A 78 7.05 -5.41 9.85
C GLU A 78 7.69 -6.06 11.07
N LEU A 79 8.01 -5.26 12.10
CA LEU A 79 8.63 -5.75 13.32
C LEU A 79 7.75 -6.76 14.05
N VAL A 80 6.44 -6.47 14.17
CA VAL A 80 5.52 -7.37 14.88
C VAL A 80 5.23 -8.61 14.06
N GLY A 81 4.91 -8.46 12.77
CA GLY A 81 4.47 -9.58 11.94
C GLY A 81 5.60 -10.50 11.50
N ASN A 82 6.69 -9.95 10.96
CA ASN A 82 7.83 -10.74 10.49
C ASN A 82 8.75 -11.12 11.66
N ALA A 83 9.35 -10.14 12.33
CA ALA A 83 10.39 -10.42 13.33
C ALA A 83 9.81 -10.98 14.65
N GLY A 84 8.63 -10.54 15.07
CA GLY A 84 8.01 -10.96 16.33
C GLY A 84 7.21 -12.26 16.21
N LEU A 85 6.37 -12.36 15.18
CA LEU A 85 5.41 -13.45 15.04
C LEU A 85 5.76 -14.44 13.92
N GLY A 86 6.73 -14.14 13.05
CA GLY A 86 7.13 -15.01 11.94
C GLY A 86 6.03 -15.26 10.90
N LEU A 87 5.07 -14.33 10.76
CA LEU A 87 3.89 -14.51 9.89
C LEU A 87 4.23 -14.46 8.40
N TRP A 88 5.32 -13.81 8.03
CA TRP A 88 5.86 -13.83 6.67
C TRP A 88 7.37 -13.73 6.68
N SER A 89 7.97 -14.09 5.56
CA SER A 89 9.40 -13.96 5.29
C SER A 89 9.64 -13.45 3.88
N TYR A 90 10.79 -12.81 3.65
CA TYR A 90 11.23 -12.39 2.32
C TYR A 90 12.35 -13.31 1.86
N SER A 91 12.09 -14.06 0.80
CA SER A 91 13.00 -15.05 0.21
C SER A 91 14.24 -14.43 -0.44
N HIS A 92 14.14 -13.19 -0.89
CA HIS A 92 15.14 -12.55 -1.76
C HIS A 92 15.74 -11.26 -1.20
N LEU A 93 15.27 -10.77 -0.04
CA LEU A 93 15.78 -9.53 0.56
C LEU A 93 16.96 -9.82 1.50
N THR A 94 18.03 -9.06 1.33
CA THR A 94 19.11 -9.00 2.32
C THR A 94 18.64 -8.32 3.61
N PRO A 95 19.26 -8.59 4.77
CA PRO A 95 18.95 -7.88 6.01
C PRO A 95 19.01 -6.35 5.86
N PHE A 96 19.98 -5.85 5.07
CA PHE A 96 20.09 -4.41 4.79
C PHE A 96 18.85 -3.88 4.07
N GLN A 97 18.37 -4.56 3.02
CA GLN A 97 17.15 -4.16 2.32
C GLN A 97 15.92 -4.23 3.23
N LEU A 98 15.82 -5.27 4.06
CA LEU A 98 14.71 -5.42 4.99
C LEU A 98 14.65 -4.30 6.03
N TYR A 99 15.78 -3.90 6.62
CA TYR A 99 15.78 -2.92 7.72
C TYR A 99 15.84 -1.46 7.26
N PHE A 100 16.32 -1.19 6.04
CA PHE A 100 16.49 0.18 5.55
C PHE A 100 15.58 0.52 4.36
N LEU A 101 15.42 -0.40 3.41
CA LEU A 101 14.67 -0.13 2.19
C LEU A 101 13.17 -0.25 2.42
N VAL A 102 12.73 -1.31 3.09
CA VAL A 102 11.31 -1.57 3.38
C VAL A 102 10.64 -0.40 4.14
N PRO A 103 11.22 0.16 5.22
CA PRO A 103 10.65 1.34 5.89
C PRO A 103 10.45 2.57 4.99
N ILE A 104 11.33 2.76 3.99
CA ILE A 104 11.24 3.88 3.05
C ILE A 104 10.10 3.65 2.05
N PHE A 105 9.83 2.40 1.69
CA PHE A 105 8.76 2.06 0.74
C PHE A 105 7.37 2.00 1.38
N TYR A 106 7.27 1.62 2.66
CA TYR A 106 6.01 1.52 3.41
C TYR A 106 5.05 2.70 3.26
N PRO A 107 5.51 3.97 3.36
CA PRO A 107 4.65 5.13 3.11
C PRO A 107 3.92 5.08 1.78
N PHE A 108 4.59 4.65 0.70
CA PHE A 108 3.96 4.58 -0.62
C PHE A 108 2.93 3.46 -0.70
N ILE A 109 3.20 2.31 -0.07
CA ILE A 109 2.24 1.20 0.05
C ILE A 109 0.97 1.69 0.75
N LEU A 110 1.14 2.30 1.92
CA LEU A 110 0.05 2.74 2.77
C LEU A 110 -0.72 3.91 2.16
N MET A 111 -0.05 4.82 1.46
CA MET A 111 -0.72 5.88 0.70
C MET A 111 -1.51 5.29 -0.48
N SER A 112 -0.96 4.32 -1.22
CA SER A 112 -1.67 3.62 -2.29
C SER A 112 -2.98 3.00 -1.77
N PHE A 113 -2.92 2.27 -0.65
CA PHE A 113 -4.12 1.72 0.00
C PHE A 113 -5.14 2.77 0.41
N ARG A 114 -4.67 3.85 1.03
CA ARG A 114 -5.53 4.96 1.44
C ARG A 114 -6.25 5.58 0.24
N GLU A 115 -5.53 5.90 -0.82
CA GLU A 115 -6.13 6.56 -2.00
C GLU A 115 -7.07 5.62 -2.75
N MET A 116 -6.72 4.33 -2.87
CA MET A 116 -7.60 3.30 -3.41
C MET A 116 -8.90 3.22 -2.60
N PHE A 117 -8.81 3.16 -1.27
CA PHE A 117 -9.98 3.16 -0.39
C PHE A 117 -10.84 4.41 -0.55
N MET A 118 -10.23 5.59 -0.61
CA MET A 118 -10.96 6.85 -0.79
C MET A 118 -11.67 6.91 -2.15
N LEU A 119 -11.01 6.44 -3.22
CA LEU A 119 -11.61 6.30 -4.54
C LEU A 119 -12.83 5.38 -4.48
N VAL A 120 -12.68 4.16 -3.98
CA VAL A 120 -13.76 3.16 -3.86
C VAL A 120 -14.90 3.70 -3.00
N LYS A 121 -14.59 4.34 -1.87
CA LYS A 121 -15.58 4.96 -0.99
C LYS A 121 -16.38 6.06 -1.67
N SER A 122 -15.75 6.86 -2.52
CA SER A 122 -16.45 7.89 -3.31
C SER A 122 -17.40 7.31 -4.37
N LEU A 123 -17.18 6.07 -4.79
CA LEU A 123 -18.00 5.37 -5.78
C LEU A 123 -19.15 4.62 -5.10
N LEU A 124 -18.86 3.82 -4.08
CA LEU A 124 -19.84 2.95 -3.42
C LEU A 124 -20.65 3.64 -2.32
N LYS A 125 -20.13 4.74 -1.74
CA LYS A 125 -20.75 5.51 -0.65
C LYS A 125 -21.12 4.68 0.60
N ASN A 126 -20.59 3.47 0.75
CA ASN A 126 -20.79 2.58 1.90
C ASN A 126 -19.43 2.15 2.45
N PHE A 127 -19.18 2.39 3.74
CA PHE A 127 -17.87 2.13 4.35
C PHE A 127 -17.46 0.65 4.27
N THR A 128 -18.32 -0.26 4.73
CA THR A 128 -18.04 -1.70 4.77
C THR A 128 -17.79 -2.27 3.39
N MET A 129 -18.66 -1.96 2.42
CA MET A 129 -18.48 -2.39 1.04
C MET A 129 -17.21 -1.82 0.42
N SER A 130 -16.81 -0.61 0.82
CA SER A 130 -15.58 0.00 0.32
C SER A 130 -14.33 -0.68 0.88
N VAL A 131 -14.34 -1.09 2.15
CA VAL A 131 -13.25 -1.89 2.73
C VAL A 131 -13.15 -3.21 1.98
N ILE A 132 -14.26 -3.94 1.82
CA ILE A 132 -14.28 -5.23 1.12
C ILE A 132 -13.78 -5.09 -0.32
N ALA A 133 -14.29 -4.12 -1.08
CA ALA A 133 -13.86 -3.91 -2.46
C ALA A 133 -12.38 -3.46 -2.55
N THR A 134 -11.88 -2.69 -1.58
CA THR A 134 -10.45 -2.32 -1.52
C THR A 134 -9.57 -3.53 -1.22
N ILE A 135 -10.01 -4.44 -0.35
CA ILE A 135 -9.30 -5.72 -0.11
C ILE A 135 -9.26 -6.53 -1.40
N ILE A 136 -10.39 -6.68 -2.11
CA ILE A 136 -10.44 -7.46 -3.36
C ILE A 136 -9.51 -6.86 -4.43
N LEU A 137 -9.57 -5.54 -4.67
CA LEU A 137 -8.66 -4.87 -5.61
C LEU A 137 -7.20 -5.04 -5.17
N GLY A 138 -6.99 -4.94 -3.87
CA GLY A 138 -5.74 -5.20 -3.22
C GLY A 138 -5.14 -6.57 -3.55
N ILE A 139 -5.92 -7.62 -3.34
CA ILE A 139 -5.55 -9.00 -3.66
C ILE A 139 -5.16 -9.11 -5.13
N ILE A 140 -5.96 -8.54 -6.03
CA ILE A 140 -5.70 -8.61 -7.48
C ILE A 140 -4.38 -7.92 -7.85
N ILE A 141 -4.12 -6.75 -7.26
CA ILE A 141 -2.98 -5.90 -7.65
C ILE A 141 -1.68 -6.35 -7.00
N TRP A 142 -1.72 -6.80 -5.74
CA TRP A 142 -0.51 -7.07 -4.96
C TRP A 142 -0.33 -8.54 -4.64
N GLU A 143 -1.39 -9.21 -4.20
CA GLU A 143 -1.23 -10.54 -3.63
C GLU A 143 -1.17 -11.64 -4.69
N ILE A 144 -2.00 -11.55 -5.73
CA ILE A 144 -1.94 -12.49 -6.85
C ILE A 144 -0.55 -12.45 -7.50
N PRO A 145 0.01 -11.29 -7.89
CA PRO A 145 1.39 -11.24 -8.39
C PRO A 145 2.41 -11.81 -7.39
N ASN A 146 2.29 -11.47 -6.10
CA ASN A 146 3.18 -11.98 -5.06
C ASN A 146 3.17 -13.52 -4.96
N ILE A 147 2.00 -14.16 -5.04
CA ILE A 147 1.89 -15.62 -5.01
C ILE A 147 2.72 -16.26 -6.14
N TYR A 148 2.82 -15.62 -7.30
CA TYR A 148 3.61 -16.13 -8.43
C TYR A 148 5.10 -15.75 -8.35
N SER A 149 5.44 -14.56 -7.84
CA SER A 149 6.82 -14.10 -7.72
C SER A 149 7.53 -14.54 -6.43
N GLN A 150 6.78 -14.99 -5.42
CA GLN A 150 7.26 -15.42 -4.10
C GLN A 150 8.08 -14.34 -3.38
N ASP A 151 7.68 -13.06 -3.50
CA ASP A 151 8.42 -11.94 -2.91
C ASP A 151 8.29 -11.90 -1.37
N TRP A 152 7.08 -12.13 -0.85
CA TRP A 152 6.82 -12.43 0.56
C TRP A 152 6.03 -13.73 0.70
N ILE A 153 6.53 -14.62 1.55
CA ILE A 153 5.97 -15.95 1.78
C ILE A 153 5.31 -15.96 3.15
N TYR A 154 4.00 -16.24 3.18
CA TYR A 154 3.27 -16.36 4.43
C TYR A 154 3.57 -17.69 5.14
N SER A 155 3.83 -17.60 6.44
CA SER A 155 4.17 -18.71 7.33
C SER A 155 3.35 -18.62 8.61
N ILE A 156 2.02 -18.66 8.47
CA ILE A 156 1.10 -18.45 9.57
C ILE A 156 0.89 -19.76 10.35
N PRO A 157 1.38 -19.85 11.60
CA PRO A 157 1.26 -21.08 12.37
C PRO A 157 -0.19 -21.26 12.85
N HIS A 158 -0.63 -22.53 12.92
CA HIS A 158 -1.88 -22.98 13.55
C HIS A 158 -3.20 -22.55 12.89
N ILE A 159 -3.20 -21.67 11.88
CA ILE A 159 -4.41 -21.29 11.14
C ILE A 159 -4.20 -21.62 9.67
N SER A 160 -4.92 -22.63 9.16
CA SER A 160 -4.84 -23.11 7.78
C SER A 160 -5.99 -22.65 6.88
N PHE A 161 -6.90 -21.80 7.40
CA PHE A 161 -8.03 -21.33 6.61
C PHE A 161 -7.58 -20.27 5.60
N GLU A 162 -7.77 -20.57 4.31
CA GLU A 162 -7.35 -19.74 3.19
C GLU A 162 -8.53 -19.40 2.28
N ILE A 163 -8.48 -18.20 1.69
CA ILE A 163 -9.38 -17.76 0.63
C ILE A 163 -8.48 -17.24 -0.51
N PHE A 164 -8.63 -17.78 -1.73
CA PHE A 164 -7.72 -17.49 -2.87
C PHE A 164 -6.23 -17.76 -2.57
N HIS A 165 -5.92 -18.82 -1.82
CA HIS A 165 -4.55 -19.13 -1.33
C HIS A 165 -3.95 -18.07 -0.39
N ILE A 166 -4.80 -17.21 0.18
CA ILE A 166 -4.40 -16.18 1.14
C ILE A 166 -5.00 -16.53 2.49
N ASN A 167 -4.15 -16.60 3.51
CA ASN A 167 -4.59 -16.90 4.87
C ASN A 167 -5.53 -15.81 5.42
N ILE A 168 -6.53 -16.21 6.19
CA ILE A 168 -7.50 -15.28 6.77
C ILE A 168 -6.87 -14.19 7.66
N ILE A 169 -5.77 -14.50 8.37
CA ILE A 169 -5.07 -13.48 9.18
C ILE A 169 -4.50 -12.37 8.29
N VAL A 170 -4.00 -12.74 7.10
CA VAL A 170 -3.54 -11.75 6.12
C VAL A 170 -4.72 -10.86 5.75
N ILE A 171 -5.86 -11.43 5.35
CA ILE A 171 -7.06 -10.65 4.98
C ILE A 171 -7.50 -9.70 6.11
N ILE A 172 -7.43 -10.13 7.37
CA ILE A 172 -7.70 -9.26 8.53
C ILE A 172 -6.65 -8.15 8.64
N GLY A 173 -5.36 -8.47 8.44
CA GLY A 173 -4.27 -7.49 8.38
C GLY A 173 -4.50 -6.41 7.32
N TRP A 174 -5.15 -6.73 6.20
CA TRP A 174 -5.47 -5.74 5.18
C TRP A 174 -6.47 -4.68 5.65
N VAL A 175 -7.36 -5.02 6.59
CA VAL A 175 -8.23 -4.03 7.24
C VAL A 175 -7.38 -2.99 7.97
N ILE A 176 -6.30 -3.42 8.63
CA ILE A 176 -5.35 -2.52 9.31
C ILE A 176 -4.58 -1.68 8.27
N LEU A 177 -4.11 -2.29 7.18
CA LEU A 177 -3.40 -1.59 6.09
C LEU A 177 -4.26 -0.53 5.40
N ILE A 178 -5.58 -0.70 5.36
CA ILE A 178 -6.51 0.26 4.78
C ILE A 178 -6.91 1.34 5.80
N SER A 179 -7.31 0.92 7.00
CA SER A 179 -7.87 1.82 8.02
C SER A 179 -6.81 2.66 8.72
N GLY A 180 -5.63 2.12 8.98
CA GLY A 180 -4.50 2.79 9.62
C GLY A 180 -4.09 4.09 8.92
N PRO A 181 -3.66 4.07 7.63
CA PRO A 181 -3.26 5.28 6.93
C PRO A 181 -4.42 6.28 6.74
N HIS A 182 -5.65 5.78 6.60
CA HIS A 182 -6.82 6.66 6.56
C HIS A 182 -7.00 7.42 7.88
N TYR A 183 -6.86 6.73 9.02
CA TYR A 183 -6.96 7.33 10.35
C TYR A 183 -5.83 8.34 10.61
N ILE A 184 -4.57 7.97 10.35
CA ILE A 184 -3.39 8.85 10.51
C ILE A 184 -3.58 10.14 9.70
N TYR A 185 -3.99 10.04 8.44
CA TYR A 185 -4.24 11.22 7.61
C TYR A 185 -5.35 12.11 8.20
N ARG A 186 -6.44 11.52 8.70
CA ARG A 186 -7.55 12.29 9.27
C ARG A 186 -7.09 13.12 10.46
N LEU A 187 -6.27 12.57 11.35
CA LEU A 187 -5.70 13.28 12.49
C LEU A 187 -4.90 14.52 12.05
N LEU A 188 -4.09 14.40 11.00
CA LEU A 188 -3.30 15.51 10.46
C LEU A 188 -4.14 16.59 9.78
N LYS A 189 -5.31 16.22 9.26
CA LYS A 189 -6.26 17.18 8.68
C LYS A 189 -7.05 17.94 9.75
N THR A 190 -7.40 17.29 10.86
CA THR A 190 -8.19 17.89 11.95
C THR A 190 -7.33 18.64 12.97
N GLY A 191 -6.05 18.27 13.13
CA GLY A 191 -5.09 19.02 13.93
C GLY A 191 -4.65 20.28 13.17
N GLY A 192 -4.94 21.45 13.74
CA GLY A 192 -4.53 22.77 13.24
C GLY A 192 -3.03 22.85 13.02
#